data_AF-A0A3C0S9A3-F1
#
_entry.id   AF-A0A3C0S9A3-F1
#
_cell.length_a   1.000
_cell.length_b   1.000
_cell.length_c   1.000
_cell.angle_alpha   90.00
_cell.angle_beta   90.00
_cell.angle_gamma   90.00
#
_symmetry.space_group_name_H-M   'P 1'
#
loop_
_entity.id
_entity.type
_entity.pdbx_description
1 polymer ?
#
loop_
_entity_poly.entity_id
_entity_poly.type
_entity_poly.pdbx_seq_one_letter_code
_entity_poly.pdbx_strand_id
1 'polypeptide(L)'
;LETQMAKLLTLCKNVLCDSPKFILLTTHSPGVSALTLKNMMIKFLVDPDSGTFQTGDMSIYDTGSGLHLPNGFYARYSANS
;
A
#
# COMPACT_ATOMS: atom_id res chain seq x y z
N LEU A 1 -9.74 12.31 5.42
CA LEU A 1 -8.72 11.48 4.72
C LEU A 1 -9.34 10.17 4.23
N GLU A 2 -9.91 9.36 5.13
CA GLU A 2 -10.46 8.04 4.83
C GLU A 2 -11.50 8.03 3.69
N THR A 3 -12.43 9.00 3.66
CA THR A 3 -13.46 9.12 2.62
C THR A 3 -12.87 9.39 1.22
N GLN A 4 -11.81 10.19 1.14
CA GLN A 4 -11.16 10.52 -0.14
C GLN A 4 -10.32 9.35 -0.64
N MET A 5 -9.61 8.66 0.26
CA MET A 5 -8.85 7.45 -0.07
C MET A 5 -9.77 6.35 -0.58
N ALA A 6 -10.88 6.08 0.10
CA ALA A 6 -11.87 5.10 -0.35
C ALA A 6 -12.40 5.45 -1.76
N LYS A 7 -12.75 6.72 -2.00
CA LYS A 7 -13.21 7.17 -3.32
C LYS A 7 -12.14 6.97 -4.39
N LEU A 8 -10.88 7.31 -4.12
CA LEU A 8 -9.78 7.12 -5.04
C LEU A 8 -9.58 5.64 -5.38
N LEU A 9 -9.54 4.76 -4.38
CA LEU A 9 -9.31 3.33 -4.60
C LEU A 9 -10.46 2.68 -5.39
N THR A 10 -11.70 3.08 -5.16
CA THR A 10 -12.84 2.65 -5.99
C THR A 10 -12.68 3.09 -7.45
N LEU A 11 -12.23 4.33 -7.69
CA LEU A 11 -11.97 4.79 -9.06
C LEU A 11 -10.80 4.03 -9.70
N CYS A 12 -9.74 3.75 -8.95
CA CYS A 12 -8.63 2.93 -9.42
C CYS A 12 -9.09 1.52 -9.82
N LYS A 13 -9.97 0.89 -9.04
CA LYS A 13 -10.52 -0.43 -9.38
C LYS A 13 -11.22 -0.45 -10.74
N ASN A 14 -11.91 0.62 -11.10
CA ASN A 14 -12.63 0.73 -12.37
C ASN A 14 -11.72 0.87 -13.60
N VAL A 15 -10.46 1.25 -13.42
CA VAL A 15 -9.48 1.41 -14.51
C VAL A 15 -8.36 0.37 -14.48
N LEU A 16 -8.32 -0.45 -13.43
CA LEU A 16 -7.38 -1.55 -13.31
C LEU A 16 -7.79 -2.67 -14.26
N CYS A 17 -6.83 -3.39 -14.83
CA CYS A 17 -7.15 -4.62 -15.55
C CYS A 17 -7.70 -5.69 -14.59
N ASP A 18 -8.42 -6.67 -15.13
CA ASP A 18 -9.03 -7.75 -14.35
C ASP A 18 -7.99 -8.57 -13.56
N SER A 19 -6.75 -8.64 -14.05
CA SER A 19 -5.66 -9.41 -13.44
C SER A 19 -4.39 -8.55 -13.29
N PRO A 20 -4.35 -7.62 -12.32
CA PRO A 20 -3.19 -6.77 -12.10
C PRO A 20 -2.00 -7.62 -11.65
N LYS A 21 -0.83 -7.41 -12.27
CA LYS A 21 0.39 -8.14 -11.89
C LYS A 21 0.94 -7.67 -10.53
N PHE A 22 0.80 -6.39 -10.22
CA PHE A 22 1.15 -5.84 -8.92
C PHE A 22 0.38 -4.54 -8.64
N ILE A 23 0.28 -4.20 -7.36
CA ILE A 23 -0.24 -2.91 -6.87
C ILE A 23 0.67 -2.46 -5.73
N LEU A 24 0.96 -1.16 -5.64
CA LEU A 24 1.75 -0.57 -4.57
C LEU A 24 1.02 0.66 -4.02
N LEU A 25 0.70 0.62 -2.73
CA LEU A 25 0.22 1.77 -1.97
C LEU A 25 1.32 2.24 -1.02
N THR A 26 1.55 3.55 -0.98
CA THR A 26 2.46 4.21 -0.03
C THR A 26 1.77 5.38 0.64
N THR A 27 2.20 5.71 1.86
CA THR A 27 1.71 6.88 2.57
C THR A 27 2.82 7.49 3.41
N HIS A 28 2.86 8.83 3.44
CA HIS A 28 3.65 9.61 4.41
C HIS A 28 2.75 10.29 5.46
N SER A 29 1.43 10.04 5.41
CA SER A 29 0.48 10.64 6.34
C SER A 29 0.59 9.98 7.72
N PRO A 30 0.79 10.75 8.81
CA PRO A 30 0.71 10.24 10.16
C PRO A 30 -0.65 9.59 10.44
N GLY A 31 -0.66 8.53 11.26
CA GLY A 31 -1.89 7.83 11.67
C GLY A 31 -2.40 6.77 10.68
N VAL A 32 -1.72 6.55 9.55
CA VAL A 32 -1.98 5.41 8.66
C VAL A 32 -0.85 4.39 8.83
N SER A 33 -1.19 3.11 9.01
CA SER A 33 -0.21 2.03 9.14
C SER A 33 -0.08 1.19 7.86
N ALA A 34 1.00 0.43 7.75
CA ALA A 34 1.18 -0.60 6.73
C ALA A 34 0.00 -1.60 6.67
N LEU A 35 -0.53 -2.00 7.83
CA LEU A 35 -1.70 -2.88 7.92
C LEU A 35 -2.97 -2.21 7.36
N THR A 36 -3.16 -0.92 7.66
CA THR A 36 -4.28 -0.14 7.11
C THR A 36 -4.23 -0.14 5.58
N LEU A 37 -3.06 0.10 4.99
CA LEU A 37 -2.90 0.08 3.53
C LEU A 37 -3.21 -1.29 2.92
N LYS A 38 -2.73 -2.37 3.55
CA LYS A 38 -3.07 -3.74 3.11
C LYS A 38 -4.57 -4.00 3.14
N ASN A 39 -5.23 -3.65 4.25
CA ASN A 39 -6.66 -3.87 4.41
C ASN A 39 -7.47 -3.05 3.38
N MET A 40 -7.04 -1.83 3.06
CA MET A 40 -7.66 -1.03 2.00
C MET A 40 -7.48 -1.68 0.63
N MET A 41 -6.30 -2.18 0.31
CA MET A 41 -6.03 -2.86 -0.96
C MET A 41 -6.90 -4.13 -1.11
N ILE A 42 -7.05 -4.93 -0.06
CA ILE A 42 -7.96 -6.08 -0.04
C ILE A 42 -9.41 -5.64 -0.21
N LYS A 43 -9.83 -4.60 0.53
CA LYS A 43 -11.22 -4.13 0.52
C LYS A 43 -11.66 -3.58 -0.83
N PHE A 44 -10.75 -2.92 -1.57
CA PHE A 44 -11.13 -2.15 -2.75
C PHE A 44 -10.55 -2.66 -4.07
N LEU A 45 -9.42 -3.35 -4.07
CA LEU A 45 -8.65 -3.60 -5.30
C LEU A 45 -8.54 -5.08 -5.68
N VAL A 46 -8.26 -5.97 -4.73
CA VAL A 46 -7.90 -7.39 -4.99
C VAL A 46 -8.41 -8.33 -3.91
N ASP A 47 -8.69 -9.58 -4.27
CA ASP A 47 -9.06 -10.62 -3.30
C ASP A 47 -7.88 -11.02 -2.40
N PRO A 48 -8.11 -11.34 -1.11
CA PRO A 48 -7.04 -11.64 -0.16
C PRO A 48 -6.22 -12.89 -0.52
N ASP A 49 -6.80 -13.82 -1.28
CA ASP A 49 -6.15 -15.09 -1.68
C ASP A 49 -5.61 -15.06 -3.13
N SER A 50 -5.75 -13.94 -3.84
CA SER A 50 -5.36 -13.82 -5.26
C SER A 50 -3.85 -13.67 -5.50
N GLY A 51 -3.08 -13.46 -4.44
CA GLY A 51 -1.65 -13.17 -4.54
C GLY A 51 -0.96 -13.04 -3.18
N THR A 52 0.23 -12.47 -3.21
CA THR A 52 1.06 -12.25 -2.03
C THR A 52 1.05 -10.77 -1.63
N PHE A 53 1.09 -10.54 -0.32
CA PHE A 53 1.09 -9.20 0.26
C PHE A 53 2.36 -8.96 1.05
N GLN A 54 3.05 -7.86 0.75
CA GLN A 54 4.20 -7.36 1.50
C GLN A 54 3.85 -6.01 2.09
N THR A 55 4.19 -5.79 3.35
CA THR A 55 3.85 -4.56 4.06
C THR A 55 4.96 -4.19 5.01
N GLY A 56 5.20 -2.90 5.20
CA GLY A 56 6.14 -2.46 6.22
C GLY A 56 6.35 -0.96 6.25
N ASP A 57 7.32 -0.59 7.07
CA ASP A 57 7.73 0.79 7.29
C ASP A 57 8.79 1.16 6.26
N MET A 58 8.74 2.37 5.76
CA MET A 58 9.77 2.97 4.91
C MET A 58 10.63 3.87 5.78
N SER A 59 11.95 3.83 5.57
CA SER A 59 12.88 4.74 6.22
C SER A 59 13.89 5.30 5.23
N ILE A 60 14.33 6.54 5.48
CA ILE A 60 15.46 7.15 4.79
C ILE A 60 16.69 6.94 5.67
N TYR A 61 17.76 6.43 5.07
CA TYR A 61 19.02 6.23 5.77
C TYR A 61 19.83 7.52 5.76
N ASP A 62 20.12 8.06 6.94
CA ASP A 62 21.04 9.19 7.08
C ASP A 62 22.46 8.67 7.28
N THR A 63 23.29 8.79 6.25
CA THR A 63 24.69 8.33 6.27
C THR A 63 25.57 9.12 7.24
N GLY A 64 25.15 10.31 7.67
CA GLY A 64 25.90 11.13 8.62
C GLY A 64 25.70 10.71 10.07
N SER A 65 24.45 10.43 10.47
CA SER A 65 24.10 10.03 11.84
C SER A 65 23.99 8.52 12.05
N GLY A 66 23.89 7.72 10.98
CA GLY A 66 23.60 6.29 11.03
C GLY A 66 22.16 5.95 11.43
N LEU A 67 21.28 6.96 11.52
CA LEU A 67 19.88 6.81 11.92
C LEU A 67 18.99 6.45 10.72
N HIS A 68 17.92 5.73 11.02
CA HIS A 68 16.82 5.47 10.10
C HIS A 68 15.69 6.47 10.37
N LEU A 69 15.52 7.43 9.47
CA LEU A 69 14.46 8.42 9.58
C LEU A 69 13.15 7.82 9.05
N PRO A 70 12.07 7.79 9.85
CA PRO A 70 10.80 7.23 9.39
C PRO A 70 10.26 8.04 8.21
N ASN A 71 9.88 7.34 7.15
CA ASN A 71 9.37 7.91 5.91
C ASN A 71 8.05 7.26 5.47
N GLY A 72 7.24 6.82 6.43
CA GLY A 72 5.89 6.33 6.19
C GLY A 72 5.81 4.81 5.99
N PHE A 73 4.78 4.36 5.29
CA PHE A 73 4.42 2.94 5.20
C PHE A 73 4.08 2.54 3.78
N TYR A 74 4.28 1.25 3.48
CA TYR A 74 3.88 0.66 2.20
C TYR A 74 3.06 -0.62 2.38
N ALA A 75 2.23 -0.90 1.38
CA ALA A 75 1.64 -2.21 1.13
C ALA A 75 1.71 -2.53 -0.36
N ARG A 76 2.24 -3.70 -0.69
CA ARG A 76 2.38 -4.21 -2.05
C ARG A 76 1.61 -5.51 -2.20
N TYR A 77 0.83 -5.62 -3.26
CA TYR A 77 0.26 -6.87 -3.78
C TYR A 77 1.05 -7.33 -5.00
N SER A 78 1.28 -8.63 -5.14
CA SER A 78 1.77 -9.25 -6.37
C SER A 78 0.95 -10.51 -6.66
N ALA A 79 0.44 -10.64 -7.88
CA ALA A 79 -0.38 -11.79 -8.28
C ALA A 79 0.41 -13.11 -8.21
N ASN A 80 -0.28 -14.20 -7.91
CA ASN A 80 0.30 -15.54 -8.06
C ASN A 80 0.64 -15.79 -9.54
N SER A 81 1.80 -16.40 -9.79
CA SER A 81 2.31 -16.67 -11.14
C SER A 81 1.52 -17.76 -11.84
#